data_AF-A0A2T7F6N8-F1
#
_entry.id   AF-A0A2T7F6N8-F1
#
_cell.length_a   1.000
_cell.length_b   1.000
_cell.length_c   1.000
_cell.angle_alpha   90.00
_cell.angle_beta   90.00
_cell.angle_gamma   90.00
#
_symmetry.space_group_name_H-M   'P 1'
#
loop_
_entity.id
_entity.type
_entity.pdbx_description
1 polymer ?
#
loop_
_entity_poly.entity_id
_entity_poly.type
_entity_poly.pdbx_seq_one_letter_code
_entity_poly.pdbx_strand_id
1 'polypeptide(L)' 'MSSVRLVSGVFSSARKRRLRLEAEASQAVLLATSRRTRKWGGSVPMHRVILRDREGAWAELVKRYFAEQPMFDDATFRRR' A
#
# COMPACT_ATOMS: atom_id res chain seq x y z
N MET A 1 -46.13 -1.31 8.54
CA MET A 1 -45.22 -0.16 8.73
C MET A 1 -43.77 -0.64 8.88
N SER A 2 -43.06 -0.94 7.78
CA SER A 2 -41.69 -1.51 7.87
C SER A 2 -40.68 -0.99 6.83
N SER A 3 -40.92 0.18 6.21
CA SER A 3 -39.98 0.75 5.22
C SER A 3 -39.03 1.81 5.80
N VAL A 4 -39.31 2.36 7.00
CA VAL A 4 -38.57 3.50 7.55
C VAL A 4 -37.21 3.12 8.15
N ARG A 5 -37.02 1.86 8.59
CA ARG A 5 -35.79 1.41 9.26
C ARG A 5 -34.63 1.08 8.33
N LEU A 6 -34.90 0.72 7.07
CA LEU A 6 -33.85 0.40 6.10
C LEU A 6 -33.13 1.66 5.58
N VAL A 7 -33.88 2.76 5.44
CA VAL A 7 -33.37 4.02 4.91
C VAL A 7 -32.40 4.70 5.91
N SER A 8 -32.71 4.69 7.20
CA SER A 8 -31.88 5.32 8.25
C SER A 8 -30.52 4.64 8.46
N GLY A 9 -30.42 3.32 8.28
CA GLY A 9 -29.16 2.57 8.37
C GLY A 9 -28.17 2.89 7.24
N VAL A 10 -28.68 3.09 6.02
CA VAL A 10 -27.85 3.41 4.84
C VAL A 10 -27.22 4.80 4.97
N PHE A 11 -27.99 5.81 5.41
CA PHE A 11 -27.48 7.17 5.66
C PHE A 11 -26.47 7.23 6.81
N SER A 12 -26.64 6.39 7.84
CA SER A 12 -25.66 6.24 8.93
C SER A 12 -24.32 5.70 8.42
N SER A 13 -24.35 4.70 7.52
CA SER A 13 -23.13 4.14 6.93
C SER A 13 -22.39 5.12 6.02
N ALA A 14 -23.13 5.95 5.27
CA ALA A 14 -22.57 6.96 4.38
C ALA A 14 -21.95 8.12 5.18
N ARG A 15 -22.63 8.56 6.24
CA ARG A 15 -22.11 9.58 7.17
C ARG A 15 -20.84 9.09 7.89
N LYS A 16 -20.83 7.85 8.37
CA LYS A 16 -19.64 7.23 8.99
C LYS A 16 -18.47 7.13 8.00
N ARG A 17 -18.73 6.73 6.75
CA ARG A 17 -17.72 6.71 5.68
C ARG A 17 -17.16 8.10 5.39
N ARG A 18 -18.03 9.10 5.28
CA ARG A 18 -17.62 10.49 5.07
C ARG A 18 -16.76 11.03 6.21
N LEU A 19 -17.18 10.84 7.46
CA LEU A 19 -16.40 11.24 8.64
C LEU A 19 -15.03 10.56 8.69
N ARG A 20 -14.95 9.27 8.32
CA ARG A 20 -13.69 8.55 8.22
C ARG A 20 -12.77 9.12 7.12
N LEU A 21 -13.31 9.40 5.94
CA LEU A 21 -12.57 10.01 4.84
C LEU A 21 -12.09 11.43 5.19
N GLU A 22 -12.92 12.23 5.85
CA GLU A 22 -12.56 13.58 6.33
C GLU A 22 -11.45 13.51 7.40
N ALA A 23 -11.51 12.53 8.31
CA ALA A 23 -10.46 12.30 9.30
C ALA A 23 -9.15 11.81 8.66
N GLU A 24 -9.22 10.88 7.71
CA GLU A 24 -8.05 10.39 6.96
C GLU A 24 -7.40 11.51 6.13
N ALA A 25 -8.21 12.37 5.47
CA ALA A 25 -7.73 13.53 4.73
C ALA A 25 -7.08 14.58 5.65
N SER A 26 -7.70 14.89 6.78
CA SER A 26 -7.16 15.85 7.76
C SER A 26 -5.82 15.37 8.33
N GLN A 27 -5.72 14.08 8.65
CA GLN A 27 -4.47 13.46 9.11
C GLN A 27 -3.39 13.49 8.03
N ALA A 28 -3.74 13.26 6.77
CA ALA A 28 -2.80 13.33 5.65
C ALA A 28 -2.23 14.75 5.46
N VAL A 29 -3.06 15.79 5.61
CA VAL A 29 -2.63 17.20 5.53
C VAL A 29 -1.65 17.53 6.65
N LEU A 30 -1.94 17.14 7.90
CA LEU A 30 -1.04 17.35 9.04
C LEU A 30 0.31 16.62 8.84
N LEU A 31 0.30 15.42 8.27
CA LEU A 31 1.52 14.67 7.93
C LEU A 31 2.29 15.29 6.75
N ALA A 32 1.60 15.94 5.81
CA ALA A 32 2.23 16.62 4.69
C ALA A 32 2.92 17.93 5.12
N THR A 33 2.29 18.71 5.99
CA THR A 33 2.81 20.01 6.43
C THR A 33 3.89 19.90 7.52
N SER A 34 3.89 18.83 8.31
CA SER A 34 4.89 18.60 9.37
C SER A 34 6.24 18.08 8.87
N ARG A 35 6.36 17.68 7.59
CA ARG A 35 7.59 17.10 7.04
C ARG A 35 8.55 18.18 6.52
N ARG A 36 9.30 18.81 7.42
CA ARG A 36 10.36 19.77 7.06
C ARG A 36 11.61 19.12 6.43
N THR A 37 11.76 17.80 6.50
CA THR A 37 12.78 17.03 5.76
C THR A 37 12.29 15.60 5.56
N ARG A 38 12.05 15.18 4.31
CA ARG A 38 11.67 13.79 4.01
C ARG A 38 12.87 12.88 4.30
N LYS A 39 12.78 12.02 5.31
CA LYS A 39 13.75 10.92 5.50
C LYS A 39 13.71 10.06 4.22
N TRP A 40 14.88 9.75 3.66
CA TRP A 40 14.99 8.85 2.52
C TRP A 40 14.56 7.44 2.96
N GLY A 41 13.72 6.79 2.15
CA GLY A 41 13.14 5.47 2.46
C GLY A 41 11.84 5.49 3.26
N GLY A 42 11.17 4.33 3.30
CA GLY A 42 9.90 4.12 4.01
C GLY A 42 8.64 4.20 3.14
N SER A 43 7.56 3.62 3.65
CA SER A 43 6.24 3.70 3.01
C SER A 43 5.68 5.12 3.13
N VAL A 44 5.15 5.64 2.01
CA VAL A 44 4.50 6.95 1.97
C VAL A 44 3.03 6.78 2.35
N PRO A 45 2.52 7.48 3.38
CA PRO A 45 1.09 7.46 3.71
C PRO A 45 0.26 7.85 2.48
N MET A 46 -0.89 7.21 2.28
CA MET A 46 -1.78 7.39 1.11
C MET A 46 -1.20 6.98 -0.25
N HIS A 47 0.01 6.40 -0.31
CA HIS A 47 0.54 5.89 -1.57
C HIS A 47 -0.16 4.61 -1.97
N ARG A 48 -0.45 4.47 -3.27
CA ARG A 48 -1.11 3.30 -3.82
C ARG A 48 -0.29 2.04 -3.52
N VAL A 49 -0.83 1.16 -2.69
CA VAL A 49 -0.25 -0.17 -2.47
C VAL A 49 -0.65 -1.03 -3.67
N ILE A 50 0.33 -1.33 -4.53
CA ILE A 50 0.14 -2.30 -5.61
C ILE A 50 0.26 -3.69 -4.97
N LEU A 51 -0.85 -4.44 -4.95
CA LEU A 51 -0.82 -5.85 -4.61
C LEU A 51 -0.09 -6.58 -5.74
N ARG A 52 1.19 -6.87 -5.50
CA ARG A 52 2.00 -7.70 -6.39
C ARG A 52 1.85 -9.16 -5.97
N ASP A 53 1.86 -10.03 -6.96
CA ASP A 53 2.01 -11.47 -6.73
C ASP A 53 3.36 -11.72 -6.07
N ARG A 54 3.32 -11.95 -4.75
CA ARG A 54 4.52 -12.18 -3.94
C ARG A 54 5.11 -13.55 -4.21
N GLU A 55 4.25 -14.54 -4.45
CA GLU A 55 4.68 -15.92 -4.68
C GLU A 55 5.34 -16.03 -6.05
N GLY A 56 4.73 -15.45 -7.09
CA GLY A 56 5.33 -15.38 -8.42
C GLY A 56 6.65 -14.61 -8.43
N ALA A 57 6.71 -13.46 -7.76
CA ALA A 57 7.94 -12.69 -7.64
C ALA A 57 9.04 -13.46 -6.89
N TRP A 58 8.68 -14.23 -5.85
CA TRP A 58 9.60 -15.09 -5.12
C TRP A 58 10.11 -16.24 -5.99
N ALA A 59 9.22 -16.93 -6.68
CA ALA A 59 9.59 -18.02 -7.58
C ALA A 59 10.53 -17.55 -8.70
N GLU A 60 10.29 -16.36 -9.25
CA GLU A 60 11.16 -15.74 -10.26
C GLU A 60 12.54 -15.39 -9.69
N LEU A 61 12.60 -14.84 -8.46
CA LEU A 61 13.85 -14.60 -7.73
C LEU A 61 14.65 -15.90 -7.55
N VAL A 62 13.99 -16.96 -7.07
CA VAL A 62 14.62 -18.27 -6.87
C VAL A 62 15.16 -18.82 -8.17
N LYS A 63 14.35 -18.83 -9.23
CA LYS A 63 14.77 -19.31 -10.55
C LYS A 63 15.99 -18.57 -11.10
N ARG A 64 16.04 -17.24 -10.91
CA ARG A 64 17.08 -16.40 -11.51
C ARG A 64 18.41 -16.44 -10.78
N TYR A 65 18.39 -16.61 -9.45
CA TYR A 65 19.59 -16.42 -8.63
C TYR A 65 19.96 -17.61 -7.75
N PHE A 66 19.00 -18.47 -7.40
CA PHE A 66 19.20 -19.53 -6.41
C PHE A 66 18.99 -20.96 -6.96
N ALA A 67 18.55 -21.11 -8.21
CA ALA A 67 18.47 -22.39 -8.89
C ALA A 67 19.86 -22.97 -9.19
N GLU A 68 19.96 -24.27 -9.43
CA GLU A 68 21.24 -24.95 -9.72
C GLU A 68 21.98 -24.37 -10.95
N GLN A 69 21.22 -23.86 -11.93
CA GLN A 69 21.72 -23.14 -13.09
C GLN A 69 21.05 -21.76 -13.12
N PRO A 70 21.52 -20.81 -12.30
CA PRO A 70 20.90 -19.49 -12.21
C PRO A 70 21.16 -18.71 -13.50
N MET A 71 20.23 -17.83 -13.84
CA MET A 71 20.33 -16.97 -15.03
C MET A 71 21.46 -15.93 -14.91
N PHE A 72 21.76 -15.52 -13.68
CA PHE A 72 22.84 -14.57 -13.39
C PHE A 72 23.92 -15.27 -12.57
N ASP A 73 25.15 -15.10 -13.00
CA ASP A 73 26.33 -15.65 -12.35
C ASP A 73 26.92 -14.66 -11.33
N ASP A 74 27.84 -15.15 -10.49
CA ASP A 74 28.54 -14.31 -9.52
C ASP A 74 29.33 -13.17 -10.18
N ALA A 75 29.75 -13.33 -11.43
CA ALA A 75 30.44 -12.31 -12.19
C ALA A 75 29.56 -11.07 -12.43
N THR A 76 28.24 -11.26 -12.58
CA THR A 76 27.26 -10.17 -12.74
C THR A 76 27.20 -9.24 -11.53
N PHE A 77 27.46 -9.75 -10.32
CA PHE A 77 27.34 -9.00 -9.07
C PHE A 77 28.67 -8.47 -8.53
N ARG A 78 29.79 -8.93 -9.08
CA ARG A 78 31.10 -8.40 -8.72
C ARG A 78 31.18 -6.94 -9.16
N ARG A 79 31.31 -6.05 -8.18
CA ARG A 79 31.66 -4.65 -8.43
C ARG A 79 33.08 -4.61 -8.99
N ARG A 80 33.24 -3.92 -10.12
CA ARG A 80 34.55 -3.63 -10.73
C ARG A 80 35.32 -2.64 -9.85
#